data_AF-A0AAV8X737-F1
#
_entry.id   AF-A0AAV8X737-F1
#
_cell.length_a   1.000
_cell.length_b   1.000
_cell.length_c   1.000
_cell.angle_alpha   90.00
_cell.angle_beta   90.00
_cell.angle_gamma   90.00
#
_symmetry.space_group_name_H-M   'P 1'
#
loop_
_entity.id
_entity.type
_entity.pdbx_description
1 polymer ?
#
loop_
_entity_poly.entity_id
_entity_poly.type
_entity_poly.pdbx_seq_one_letter_code
_entity_poly.pdbx_strand_id
1 'polypeptide(L)'
;MLTLASICRKWTAIDKRNEPRSGERVPYIIVNGPPGLPLIRLVRSPRELLNDSSLRPNALYYITRVIIPPINRCFNLIGADLNIW
;
A
#
# COMPACT_ATOMS: atom_id res chain seq x y z
N MET A 1 0.04 2.71 12.01
CA MET A 1 -1.28 2.93 12.62
C MET A 1 -1.91 4.27 12.23
N LEU A 2 -1.17 5.38 12.17
CA LEU A 2 -1.74 6.73 12.02
C LEU A 2 -2.37 7.07 10.64
N THR A 3 -2.02 6.40 9.54
CA THR A 3 -2.52 6.78 8.20
C THR A 3 -3.72 5.99 7.72
N LEU A 4 -3.90 4.75 8.18
CA LEU A 4 -5.19 4.06 8.00
C LEU A 4 -6.30 4.86 8.69
N ALA A 5 -6.05 5.37 9.90
CA ALA A 5 -6.96 6.28 10.57
C ALA A 5 -7.23 7.58 9.79
N SER A 6 -6.29 8.05 8.97
CA SER A 6 -6.52 9.20 8.09
C SER A 6 -7.42 8.86 6.90
N ILE A 7 -7.35 7.63 6.37
CA ILE A 7 -8.24 7.14 5.32
C ILE A 7 -9.65 6.95 5.88
N CYS A 8 -9.79 6.36 7.08
CA CYS A 8 -11.07 6.25 7.77
C CYS A 8 -11.71 7.62 7.97
N ARG A 9 -10.94 8.60 8.45
CA ARG A 9 -11.42 9.97 8.63
C ARG A 9 -11.92 10.61 7.35
N LYS A 10 -11.26 10.37 6.21
CA LYS A 10 -11.76 10.82 4.90
C LYS A 10 -13.08 10.17 4.53
N TRP A 11 -13.24 8.87 4.79
CA TRP A 11 -14.50 8.16 4.51
C TRP A 11 -15.65 8.71 5.37
N THR A 12 -15.42 8.90 6.66
CA THR A 12 -16.39 9.51 7.59
C THR A 12 -16.72 10.96 7.23
N ALA A 13 -15.78 11.70 6.64
CA ALA A 13 -16.01 13.07 6.19
C ALA A 13 -16.91 13.15 4.95
N ILE A 14 -16.77 12.18 4.02
CA ILE A 14 -17.64 12.07 2.84
C ILE A 14 -19.03 11.57 3.25
N ASP A 15 -19.08 10.57 4.13
CA ASP A 15 -20.32 10.03 4.69
C ASP A 15 -20.10 9.56 6.13
N LYS A 16 -20.79 10.20 7.08
CA LYS A 16 -20.69 9.90 8.51
C LYS A 16 -21.06 8.45 8.84
N ARG A 17 -21.84 7.77 7.98
CA ARG A 17 -22.23 6.37 8.18
C ARG A 17 -21.15 5.37 7.77
N ASN A 18 -20.12 5.79 7.05
CA ASN A 18 -19.01 4.95 6.61
C ASN A 18 -17.85 4.90 7.62
N GLU A 19 -18.13 5.13 8.91
CA GLU A 19 -17.14 4.85 9.95
C GLU A 19 -16.89 3.34 10.03
N PRO A 20 -15.63 2.88 9.86
CA PRO A 20 -15.32 1.46 9.86
C PRO A 20 -15.56 0.88 11.24
N ARG A 21 -16.19 -0.29 11.28
CA ARG A 21 -16.52 -0.97 12.54
C ARG A 21 -15.24 -1.52 13.18
N SER A 22 -15.28 -1.74 14.50
CA SER A 22 -14.17 -2.38 15.20
C SER A 22 -13.87 -3.76 14.59
N GLY A 23 -12.63 -3.98 14.15
CA GLY A 23 -12.19 -5.20 13.48
C GLY A 23 -12.37 -5.22 11.96
N GLU A 24 -12.97 -4.19 11.36
CA GLU A 24 -13.11 -4.08 9.91
C GLU A 24 -11.76 -3.78 9.24
N ARG A 25 -11.45 -4.49 8.15
CA ARG A 25 -10.22 -4.28 7.38
C ARG A 25 -10.43 -3.15 6.38
N VAL A 26 -9.67 -2.08 6.56
CA VAL A 26 -9.68 -0.93 5.65
C VAL A 26 -8.78 -1.23 4.45
N PRO A 27 -9.31 -1.33 3.22
CA PRO A 27 -8.50 -1.53 2.03
C PRO A 27 -7.68 -0.27 1.69
N TYR A 28 -6.42 -0.47 1.33
CA TYR A 28 -5.49 0.59 0.97
C TYR A 28 -4.52 0.15 -0.13
N ILE A 29 -3.97 1.13 -0.86
CA ILE A 29 -2.95 0.92 -1.87
C ILE A 29 -1.85 1.98 -1.74
N ILE A 30 -0.62 1.64 -2.13
CA ILE A 30 0.51 2.56 -2.08
C ILE A 30 0.77 3.08 -3.50
N VAL A 31 0.68 4.39 -3.64
CA VAL A 31 0.89 5.09 -4.91
C VAL A 31 2.31 5.64 -5.03
N ASN A 32 2.70 5.98 -6.26
CA ASN A 32 3.93 6.71 -6.52
C ASN A 32 3.87 8.10 -5.90
N GLY A 33 5.00 8.56 -5.38
CA GLY A 33 5.18 9.93 -4.93
C GLY A 33 6.65 10.32 -5.00
N PRO A 34 6.96 11.56 -4.61
CA PRO A 34 8.33 12.08 -4.64
C PRO A 34 9.30 11.18 -3.86
N PRO A 35 10.54 11.00 -4.35
CA PRO A 35 11.55 10.27 -3.61
C PRO A 35 11.83 10.96 -2.27
N GLY A 36 12.05 10.17 -1.21
CA GLY A 36 12.30 10.67 0.15
C GLY A 36 11.05 10.90 1.01
N LEU A 37 9.85 10.77 0.42
CA LEU A 37 8.60 10.90 1.18
C LEU A 37 8.30 9.56 1.90
N PRO A 38 7.89 9.57 3.18
CA PRO A 38 7.63 8.33 3.90
C PRO A 38 6.46 7.57 3.28
N LEU A 39 6.63 6.26 3.09
CA LEU A 39 5.61 5.34 2.52
C LEU A 39 4.23 5.53 3.15
N ILE A 40 4.19 5.83 4.44
CA ILE A 40 2.97 6.03 5.20
C ILE A 40 2.08 7.15 4.61
N ARG A 41 2.67 8.19 4.00
CA ARG A 41 1.95 9.31 3.37
C ARG A 41 1.52 9.00 1.93
N LEU A 42 2.09 7.97 1.31
CA LEU A 42 1.76 7.49 -0.03
C LEU A 42 0.59 6.49 -0.03
N VAL A 43 0.02 6.20 1.14
CA VAL A 43 -1.14 5.32 1.27
C VAL A 43 -2.40 6.07 0.80
N ARG A 44 -3.16 5.44 -0.09
CA ARG A 44 -4.43 5.95 -0.65
C ARG A 44 -5.50 4.86 -0.62
N SER A 45 -6.76 5.29 -0.75
CA SER A 45 -7.85 4.33 -0.92
C SER A 45 -7.92 3.82 -2.36
N PRO A 46 -8.33 2.57 -2.61
CA PRO A 46 -8.49 2.06 -3.97
C PRO A 46 -9.49 2.87 -4.81
N ARG A 47 -10.53 3.42 -4.17
CA ARG A 47 -11.52 4.28 -4.83
C ARG A 47 -10.90 5.60 -5.32
N GLU A 48 -10.01 6.22 -4.54
CA GLU A 48 -9.28 7.42 -4.98
C GLU A 48 -8.41 7.12 -6.20
N LEU A 49 -7.75 5.96 -6.24
CA LEU A 49 -6.93 5.55 -7.38
C LEU A 49 -7.76 5.32 -8.66
N LEU A 50 -8.96 4.74 -8.54
CA LEU A 50 -9.83 4.53 -9.69
C LEU A 50 -10.42 5.85 -10.22
N ASN A 51 -10.65 6.82 -9.34
CA ASN A 51 -11.22 8.11 -9.70
C ASN A 51 -10.18 9.09 -10.29
N ASP A 52 -8.91 8.96 -9.91
CA ASP A 52 -7.83 9.87 -10.33
C ASP A 52 -6.79 9.13 -11.19
N SER A 53 -6.82 9.41 -12.50
CA SER A 53 -5.92 8.81 -13.48
C SER A 53 -4.46 9.29 -13.37
N SER A 54 -4.19 10.36 -12.61
CA SER A 54 -2.83 10.85 -12.35
C SER A 54 -2.10 9.98 -11.31
N LEU A 55 -2.84 9.29 -10.45
CA LEU A 55 -2.29 8.40 -9.44
C LEU A 55 -1.89 7.08 -10.07
N ARG A 56 -0.65 6.65 -9.84
CA ARG A 56 -0.15 5.35 -10.30
C ARG A 56 0.31 4.51 -9.12
N PRO A 57 0.01 3.20 -9.08
CA PRO A 57 0.54 2.30 -8.06
C PRO A 57 2.06 2.29 -8.05
N ASN A 58 2.65 2.15 -6.87
CA ASN A 58 4.09 2.07 -6.73
C ASN A 58 4.61 0.66 -7.03
N ALA A 59 4.87 0.40 -8.31
CA ALA A 59 5.37 -0.89 -8.79
C ALA A 59 6.66 -1.30 -8.07
N LEU A 60 7.62 -0.38 -7.91
CA LEU A 60 8.89 -0.67 -7.23
C LEU A 60 8.67 -1.11 -5.79
N TYR A 61 7.76 -0.46 -5.06
CA TYR A 61 7.40 -0.87 -3.70
C TYR A 61 6.85 -2.29 -3.68
N TYR A 62 5.87 -2.61 -4.54
CA TYR A 62 5.27 -3.94 -4.55
C TYR A 62 6.27 -5.03 -4.97
N ILE A 63 7.08 -4.77 -6.00
CA ILE A 63 8.11 -5.71 -6.44
C ILE A 63 9.10 -5.96 -5.30
N THR A 64 9.74 -4.91 -4.77
CA THR A 64 10.83 -5.06 -3.81
C THR A 64 10.40 -5.47 -2.41
N ARG A 65 9.23 -5.01 -1.94
CA ARG A 65 8.77 -5.24 -0.55
C ARG A 65 7.77 -6.38 -0.41
N VAL A 66 7.06 -6.74 -1.48
CA VAL A 66 5.99 -7.75 -1.41
C VAL A 66 6.36 -9.00 -2.21
N ILE A 67 6.91 -8.84 -3.41
CA ILE A 67 7.16 -9.97 -4.33
C ILE A 67 8.54 -10.59 -4.13
N ILE A 68 9.61 -9.82 -4.05
CA ILE A 68 10.98 -10.35 -3.88
C ILE A 68 11.12 -11.17 -2.58
N PRO A 69 10.63 -10.74 -1.40
CA PRO A 69 10.84 -11.49 -0.16
C PRO A 69 10.28 -12.92 -0.12
N PRO A 70 9.04 -13.22 -0.59
CA PRO A 70 8.57 -14.60 -0.68
C PRO A 70 9.31 -15.42 -1.73
N ILE A 71 9.60 -14.85 -2.91
CA ILE A 71 10.32 -15.57 -3.96
C ILE A 71 11.75 -15.91 -3.47
N ASN A 72 12.44 -14.98 -2.82
CA ASN A 72 13.77 -15.22 -2.27
C ASN A 72 13.77 -16.35 -1.24
N ARG A 73 12.72 -16.46 -0.41
CA ARG A 73 12.58 -17.58 0.54
C ARG A 73 12.46 -18.93 -0.18
N CYS A 74 11.80 -19.00 -1.32
CA CYS A 74 11.72 -20.21 -2.13
C CYS A 74 13.05 -20.54 -2.82
N PHE A 75 13.71 -19.55 -3.41
CA PHE A 75 14.98 -19.75 -4.13
C PHE A 75 16.17 -20.02 -3.22
N ASN A 76 16.15 -19.48 -1.99
CA ASN A 76 17.15 -19.81 -0.96
C ASN A 76 17.16 -21.31 -0.63
N LEU A 77 16.05 -22.04 -0.82
CA LEU A 77 16.02 -23.50 -0.63
C LEU A 77 16.86 -24.24 -1.69
N ILE A 78 17.08 -23.63 -2.84
CA ILE A 78 17.86 -24.15 -3.98
C ILE A 78 19.29 -23.56 -3.98
N GLY A 79 19.61 -22.69 -3.02
CA GLY A 79 20.93 -22.06 -2.90
C GLY A 79 21.15 -20.84 -3.81
N ALA A 80 20.08 -20.25 -4.36
CA ALA A 80 20.14 -19.02 -5.16
C ALA A 80 19.58 -17.83 -4.36
N ASP A 81 20.31 -16.71 -4.30
CA ASP A 81 19.87 -15.47 -3.64
C ASP A 81 19.43 -14.43 -4.67
N LEU A 82 18.17 -14.05 -4.62
CA LEU A 82 17.54 -13.08 -5.52
C LEU A 82 17.82 -11.62 -5.14
N ASN A 83 18.44 -11.35 -3.99
CA ASN A 83 18.84 -9.98 -3.65
C ASN A 83 20.17 -9.57 -4.31
N ILE A 84 20.92 -10.55 -4.84
CA ILE A 84 22.21 -10.35 -5.51
C ILE A 84 22.03 -10.08 -7.02
N TRP A 85 20.87 -10.45 -7.57
CA TRP A 85 20.52 -10.34 -8.99
C TRP A 85 19.98 -8.95 -9.33
#